data_AF-A0A7V1V2G4-F1
#
_entry.id   AF-A0A7V1V2G4-F1
#
_cell.length_a   1.000
_cell.length_b   1.000
_cell.length_c   1.000
_cell.angle_alpha   90.00
_cell.angle_beta   90.00
_cell.angle_gamma   90.00
#
_symmetry.space_group_name_H-M   'P 1'
#
loop_
_entity.id
_entity.type
_entity.pdbx_description
1 polymer ?
#
loop_
_entity_poly.entity_id
_entity_poly.type
_entity_poly.pdbx_seq_one_letter_code
_entity_poly.pdbx_strand_id
1 'polypeptide(L)'
;MDEHLGTPSRESWSPKPITMRDPQTSFVGDPRLIAILVSAIVFIDFVLPLGIAAGILYAAVLVLTLWSSDRRIPLLVMGTGITLTVAGHFLSSSGASLWVDIVNRLLALSAILVTGVLVLLRRGTEARQRRHVEHLEQMLSRVSALRGLVPLCACCKKIRGGTGEWDDWELYIQEHSEARFTHGLCPDCLTLLYGPALCGEGAGESLRARSSEPAYSAPHPAPSLPPHCGRPSPPSAQ
;
A
#
# COMPACT_ATOMS: atom_id res chain seq x y z
N MET A 1 9.05 27.46 -40.77
CA MET A 1 8.81 26.06 -40.38
C MET A 1 9.51 25.90 -39.05
N ASP A 2 8.86 26.37 -37.99
CA ASP A 2 9.40 26.33 -36.63
C ASP A 2 8.77 25.13 -35.93
N GLU A 3 9.62 24.15 -35.68
CA GLU A 3 9.30 22.87 -35.09
C GLU A 3 9.14 23.07 -33.57
N HIS A 4 7.89 23.07 -33.12
CA HIS A 4 7.54 23.09 -31.70
C HIS A 4 8.03 21.81 -31.02
N LEU A 5 9.19 21.89 -30.35
CA LEU A 5 9.64 20.91 -29.38
C LEU A 5 8.72 20.95 -28.15
N GLY A 6 7.69 20.10 -28.19
CA GLY A 6 6.84 19.81 -27.04
C GLY A 6 7.66 19.13 -25.95
N THR A 7 7.79 19.78 -24.80
CA THR A 7 8.33 19.18 -23.57
C THR A 7 7.41 18.04 -23.13
N PRO A 8 7.93 16.83 -22.85
CA PRO A 8 7.09 15.75 -22.36
C PRO A 8 6.54 16.13 -20.98
N SER A 9 5.22 16.14 -20.87
CA SER A 9 4.49 16.38 -19.63
C SER A 9 4.99 15.43 -18.54
N ARG A 10 5.50 16.00 -17.44
CA ARG A 10 5.90 15.27 -16.22
C ARG A 10 4.67 14.55 -15.65
N GLU A 11 4.54 13.27 -15.95
CA GLU A 11 3.58 12.38 -15.29
C GLU A 11 3.93 12.31 -13.80
N SER A 12 3.00 12.74 -12.95
CA SER A 12 3.12 12.71 -11.50
C SER A 12 3.25 11.27 -11.03
N TRP A 13 4.48 10.86 -10.69
CA TRP A 13 4.74 9.57 -10.07
C TRP A 13 4.05 9.54 -8.69
N SER A 14 2.86 8.94 -8.67
CA SER A 14 2.09 8.67 -7.46
C SER A 14 2.09 7.15 -7.28
N PRO A 15 2.85 6.60 -6.30
CA PRO A 15 2.81 5.18 -6.04
C PRO A 15 1.40 4.82 -5.60
N LYS A 16 0.62 4.21 -6.50
CA LYS A 16 -0.69 3.66 -6.15
C LYS A 16 -0.46 2.66 -5.03
N PRO A 17 -1.15 2.79 -3.87
CA PRO A 17 -1.06 1.76 -2.85
C PRO A 17 -1.46 0.44 -3.49
N ILE A 18 -0.60 -0.58 -3.34
CA ILE A 18 -0.87 -1.92 -3.83
C ILE A 18 -1.95 -2.50 -2.91
N THR A 19 -3.20 -2.11 -3.11
CA THR A 19 -4.35 -2.70 -2.42
C THR A 19 -4.67 -4.02 -3.12
N MET A 20 -3.82 -5.04 -2.93
CA MET A 20 -4.19 -6.42 -3.23
C MET A 20 -5.12 -6.93 -2.14
N ARG A 21 -6.40 -6.55 -2.23
CA ARG A 21 -7.47 -7.33 -1.61
C ARG A 21 -8.69 -7.30 -2.50
N ASP A 22 -8.74 -8.28 -3.39
CA ASP A 22 -9.84 -8.49 -4.32
C ASP A 22 -11.12 -8.85 -3.52
N PRO A 23 -12.16 -7.99 -3.49
CA PRO A 23 -13.34 -8.17 -2.65
C PRO A 23 -14.08 -9.48 -2.93
N GLN A 24 -13.99 -9.98 -4.17
CA GLN A 24 -14.69 -11.20 -4.59
C GLN A 24 -14.14 -12.48 -3.95
N THR A 25 -12.87 -12.48 -3.51
CA THR A 25 -12.23 -13.66 -2.87
C THR A 25 -12.69 -13.90 -1.43
N SER A 26 -13.39 -12.93 -0.80
CA SER A 26 -13.85 -13.03 0.58
C SER A 26 -15.04 -13.97 0.76
N PHE A 27 -15.92 -14.09 -0.25
CA PHE A 27 -17.12 -14.92 -0.18
C PHE A 27 -16.78 -16.41 -0.33
N VAL A 28 -15.89 -16.77 -1.27
CA VAL A 28 -15.54 -18.18 -1.56
C VAL A 28 -14.66 -18.80 -0.46
N GLY A 29 -13.95 -17.99 0.32
CA GLY A 29 -13.10 -18.44 1.42
C GLY A 29 -13.77 -18.57 2.80
N ASP A 30 -15.08 -18.31 2.91
CA ASP A 30 -15.79 -18.36 4.20
C ASP A 30 -15.75 -19.79 4.79
N PRO A 31 -15.20 -19.99 6.00
CA PRO A 31 -15.13 -21.30 6.65
C PRO A 31 -16.49 -21.98 6.79
N ARG A 32 -17.59 -21.22 6.91
CA ARG A 32 -18.94 -21.76 7.06
C ARG A 32 -19.43 -22.40 5.76
N LEU A 33 -19.18 -21.76 4.62
CA LEU A 33 -19.54 -22.31 3.31
C LEU A 33 -18.75 -23.58 3.02
N ILE A 34 -17.46 -23.60 3.35
CA ILE A 34 -16.62 -24.80 3.21
C ILE A 34 -17.15 -25.93 4.11
N ALA A 35 -17.52 -25.65 5.35
CA ALA A 35 -18.08 -26.65 6.26
C ALA A 35 -19.42 -27.23 5.76
N ILE A 36 -20.31 -26.37 5.24
CA ILE A 36 -21.59 -26.79 4.63
C ILE A 36 -21.32 -27.69 3.42
N LEU A 37 -20.36 -27.31 2.57
CA LEU A 37 -20.02 -28.05 1.35
C LEU A 37 -19.39 -29.41 1.67
N VAL A 38 -18.51 -29.49 2.68
CA VAL A 38 -17.99 -30.77 3.21
C VAL A 38 -19.12 -31.63 3.77
N SER A 39 -20.02 -31.05 4.57
CA SER A 39 -21.16 -31.79 5.14
C SER A 39 -22.09 -32.33 4.05
N ALA A 40 -22.33 -31.56 2.98
CA ALA A 40 -23.13 -32.00 1.84
C ALA A 40 -22.46 -33.16 1.09
N ILE A 41 -21.14 -33.10 0.87
CA ILE A 41 -20.39 -34.20 0.24
C ILE A 41 -20.46 -35.47 1.08
N VAL A 42 -20.23 -35.38 2.39
CA VAL A 42 -20.34 -36.53 3.31
C VAL A 42 -21.74 -37.15 3.25
N PHE A 43 -22.79 -36.31 3.19
CA PHE A 43 -24.17 -36.80 3.06
C PHE A 43 -24.41 -37.48 1.71
N ILE A 44 -23.92 -36.90 0.61
CA ILE A 44 -24.04 -37.48 -0.74
C ILE A 44 -23.29 -38.82 -0.83
N ASP A 45 -22.07 -38.92 -0.29
CA ASP A 45 -21.26 -40.14 -0.28
C ASP A 45 -21.94 -41.28 0.51
N PHE A 46 -22.68 -40.96 1.57
CA PHE A 46 -23.44 -41.94 2.33
C PHE A 46 -24.63 -42.49 1.54
N VAL A 47 -25.23 -41.67 0.66
CA VAL A 47 -26.45 -42.00 -0.09
C VAL A 47 -26.15 -42.59 -1.48
N LEU A 48 -25.05 -42.18 -2.12
CA LEU A 48 -24.62 -42.65 -3.44
C LEU A 48 -23.41 -43.60 -3.28
N PRO A 49 -23.59 -44.93 -3.29
CA PRO A 49 -22.49 -45.90 -3.21
C PRO A 49 -21.66 -45.97 -4.52
N LEU A 50 -21.53 -44.86 -5.25
CA LEU A 50 -20.69 -44.74 -6.43
C LEU A 50 -19.31 -44.25 -5.98
N GLY A 51 -18.40 -45.19 -5.70
CA GLY A 51 -17.07 -44.90 -5.17
C GLY A 51 -16.19 -43.94 -6.00
N ILE A 52 -16.54 -43.63 -7.25
CA ILE A 52 -15.71 -42.80 -8.15
C ILE A 52 -15.97 -41.29 -7.96
N ALA A 53 -17.18 -40.89 -7.56
CA ALA A 53 -17.55 -39.47 -7.49
C ALA A 53 -16.91 -38.74 -6.30
N ALA A 54 -16.61 -39.45 -5.20
CA ALA A 54 -16.10 -38.87 -3.96
C ALA A 54 -14.74 -38.16 -4.15
N GLY A 55 -13.79 -38.79 -4.86
CA GLY A 55 -12.43 -38.25 -4.99
C GLY A 55 -12.37 -36.88 -5.69
N ILE A 56 -13.20 -36.68 -6.72
CA ILE A 56 -13.24 -35.42 -7.49
C ILE A 56 -13.84 -34.29 -6.64
N LEU A 57 -14.91 -34.60 -5.89
CA LEU A 57 -15.56 -33.62 -5.01
C LEU A 57 -14.62 -33.16 -3.89
N TYR A 58 -13.87 -34.08 -3.27
CA TYR A 58 -12.87 -33.73 -2.25
C TYR A 58 -11.71 -32.91 -2.81
N ALA A 59 -11.22 -33.23 -4.02
CA ALA A 59 -10.19 -32.42 -4.67
C ALA A 59 -10.70 -30.98 -4.91
N ALA A 60 -11.95 -30.82 -5.36
CA ALA A 60 -12.56 -29.50 -5.55
C ALA A 60 -12.68 -28.72 -4.23
N VAL A 61 -13.08 -29.36 -3.14
CA VAL A 61 -13.12 -28.72 -1.81
C VAL A 61 -11.73 -28.32 -1.33
N LEU A 62 -10.72 -29.18 -1.51
CA LEU A 62 -9.34 -28.87 -1.12
C LEU A 62 -8.82 -27.63 -1.85
N VAL A 63 -9.12 -27.48 -3.14
CA VAL A 63 -8.79 -26.27 -3.89
C VAL A 63 -9.55 -25.06 -3.32
N LEU A 64 -10.84 -25.20 -3.00
CA LEU A 64 -11.62 -24.14 -2.35
C LEU A 64 -11.02 -23.69 -1.01
N THR A 65 -10.40 -24.60 -0.26
CA THR A 65 -9.71 -24.22 0.98
C THR A 65 -8.56 -23.24 0.75
N LEU A 66 -7.94 -23.16 -0.44
CA LEU A 66 -6.86 -22.19 -0.71
C LEU A 66 -7.26 -20.76 -0.38
N TRP A 67 -8.52 -20.39 -0.65
CA TRP A 67 -9.02 -19.05 -0.39
C TRP A 67 -9.39 -18.80 1.08
N SER A 68 -9.35 -19.82 1.93
CA SER A 68 -9.64 -19.66 3.36
C SER A 68 -8.40 -19.23 4.15
N SER A 69 -8.56 -18.23 5.03
CA SER A 69 -7.45 -17.73 5.86
C SER A 69 -6.99 -18.71 6.94
N ASP A 70 -7.82 -19.67 7.34
CA ASP A 70 -7.45 -20.60 8.40
C ASP A 70 -6.58 -21.76 7.85
N ARG A 71 -5.48 -22.05 8.56
CA ARG A 71 -4.56 -23.16 8.27
C ARG A 71 -5.10 -24.51 8.69
N ARG A 72 -6.09 -24.55 9.59
CA ARG A 72 -6.69 -25.78 10.11
C ARG A 72 -7.64 -26.43 9.11
N ILE A 73 -8.34 -25.63 8.31
CA ILE A 73 -9.38 -26.10 7.37
C ILE A 73 -8.84 -27.12 6.34
N PRO A 74 -7.75 -26.88 5.59
CA PRO A 74 -7.23 -27.89 4.68
C PRO A 74 -6.82 -29.19 5.38
N LEU A 75 -6.28 -29.12 6.61
CA LEU A 75 -5.94 -30.31 7.40
C LEU A 75 -7.18 -31.10 7.81
N LEU A 76 -8.24 -30.40 8.24
CA LEU A 76 -9.52 -31.01 8.60
C LEU A 76 -10.19 -31.67 7.39
N VAL A 77 -10.23 -30.98 6.23
CA VAL A 77 -10.80 -31.54 4.98
C VAL A 77 -10.03 -32.78 4.53
N MET A 78 -8.69 -32.77 4.58
CA MET A 78 -7.89 -33.96 4.29
C MET A 78 -8.17 -35.10 5.28
N GLY A 79 -8.21 -34.82 6.58
CA GLY A 79 -8.49 -35.82 7.61
C GLY A 79 -9.86 -36.46 7.42
N THR A 80 -10.89 -35.66 7.16
CA THR A 80 -12.25 -36.14 6.88
C THR A 80 -12.28 -37.00 5.61
N GLY A 81 -11.67 -36.54 4.51
CA GLY A 81 -11.62 -37.30 3.26
C GLY A 81 -10.88 -38.65 3.39
N ILE A 82 -9.75 -38.68 4.09
CA ILE A 82 -9.02 -39.92 4.39
C ILE A 82 -9.89 -40.86 5.24
N THR A 83 -10.51 -40.33 6.30
CA THR A 83 -11.37 -41.11 7.19
C THR A 83 -12.55 -41.72 6.45
N LEU A 84 -13.23 -40.96 5.58
CA LEU A 84 -14.31 -41.49 4.74
C LEU A 84 -13.81 -42.55 3.76
N THR A 85 -12.65 -42.34 3.16
CA THR A 85 -12.07 -43.30 2.21
C THR A 85 -11.72 -44.63 2.88
N VAL A 86 -11.21 -44.58 4.13
CA VAL A 86 -10.93 -45.76 4.95
C VAL A 86 -12.21 -46.41 5.45
N ALA A 87 -13.16 -45.63 5.99
CA ALA A 87 -14.45 -46.13 6.48
C ALA A 87 -15.24 -46.83 5.37
N GLY A 88 -15.22 -46.27 4.15
CA GLY A 88 -15.85 -46.90 2.99
C GLY A 88 -15.27 -48.28 2.67
N HIS A 89 -14.03 -48.60 3.05
CA HIS A 89 -13.40 -49.91 2.78
C HIS A 89 -13.95 -50.97 3.71
N PHE A 90 -14.20 -50.59 4.97
CA PHE A 90 -14.80 -51.47 5.97
C PHE A 90 -16.31 -51.66 5.76
N LEU A 91 -17.02 -50.63 5.28
CA LEU A 91 -18.47 -50.66 5.12
C LEU A 91 -18.95 -51.24 3.77
N SER A 92 -18.13 -51.16 2.72
CA SER A 92 -18.55 -51.64 1.40
C SER A 92 -18.32 -53.13 1.26
N SER A 93 -19.27 -53.95 1.72
CA SER A 93 -19.39 -55.37 1.35
C SER A 93 -20.04 -55.52 -0.04
N SER A 94 -19.66 -54.68 -1.00
CA SER A 94 -20.26 -54.67 -2.32
C SER A 94 -19.67 -55.80 -3.16
N GLY A 95 -20.52 -56.69 -3.67
CA GLY A 95 -20.14 -57.87 -4.48
C GLY A 95 -19.55 -57.54 -5.86
N ALA A 96 -18.91 -56.38 -6.02
CA ALA A 96 -18.10 -56.02 -7.18
C ALA A 96 -16.72 -56.68 -7.10
N SER A 97 -16.01 -56.76 -8.24
CA SER A 97 -14.64 -57.28 -8.28
C SER A 97 -13.72 -56.49 -7.34
N LEU A 98 -13.09 -57.18 -6.39
CA LEU A 98 -12.19 -56.61 -5.38
C LEU A 98 -11.14 -55.64 -5.97
N TRP A 99 -10.65 -55.93 -7.17
CA TRP A 99 -9.65 -55.10 -7.86
C TRP A 99 -10.14 -53.70 -8.21
N VAL A 100 -11.40 -53.53 -8.62
CA VAL A 100 -11.95 -52.22 -9.01
C VAL A 100 -12.10 -51.31 -7.78
N ASP A 101 -12.52 -51.87 -6.65
CA ASP A 101 -12.60 -51.12 -5.38
C ASP A 101 -11.21 -50.67 -4.90
N ILE A 102 -10.23 -51.57 -4.93
CA ILE A 102 -8.84 -51.27 -4.52
C ILE A 102 -8.24 -50.15 -5.40
N VAL A 103 -8.36 -50.26 -6.71
CA VAL A 103 -7.81 -49.26 -7.65
C VAL A 103 -8.48 -47.89 -7.46
N ASN A 104 -9.81 -47.87 -7.31
CA ASN A 104 -10.55 -46.63 -7.13
C ASN A 104 -10.20 -45.92 -5.80
N ARG A 105 -10.03 -46.68 -4.71
CA ARG A 105 -9.59 -46.12 -3.41
C ARG A 105 -8.16 -45.57 -3.47
N LEU A 106 -7.26 -46.27 -4.14
CA LEU A 106 -5.89 -45.81 -4.33
C LEU A 106 -5.87 -44.50 -5.13
N LEU A 107 -6.72 -44.39 -6.16
CA LEU A 107 -6.86 -43.19 -6.97
C LEU A 107 -7.41 -42.02 -6.12
N ALA A 108 -8.45 -42.25 -5.31
CA ALA A 108 -9.00 -41.23 -4.43
C ALA A 108 -7.99 -40.75 -3.37
N LEU A 109 -7.30 -41.68 -2.70
CA LEU A 109 -6.26 -41.35 -1.71
C LEU A 109 -5.12 -40.55 -2.33
N SER A 110 -4.62 -40.98 -3.50
CA SER A 110 -3.54 -40.26 -4.19
C SER A 110 -3.98 -38.85 -4.61
N ALA A 111 -5.20 -38.66 -5.11
CA ALA A 111 -5.75 -37.35 -5.44
C ALA A 111 -5.85 -36.43 -4.21
N ILE A 112 -6.37 -36.94 -3.08
CA ILE A 112 -6.49 -36.17 -1.82
C ILE A 112 -5.10 -35.75 -1.32
N LEU A 113 -4.14 -36.68 -1.32
CA LEU A 113 -2.78 -36.42 -0.84
C LEU A 113 -2.04 -35.43 -1.75
N VAL A 114 -2.07 -35.63 -3.06
CA VAL A 114 -1.41 -34.74 -4.04
C VAL A 114 -2.00 -33.34 -3.95
N THR A 115 -3.32 -33.22 -3.94
CA THR A 115 -4.01 -31.92 -3.83
C THR A 115 -3.69 -31.26 -2.50
N GLY A 116 -3.72 -32.02 -1.41
CA GLY A 116 -3.36 -31.55 -0.07
C GLY A 116 -1.94 -31.00 0.03
N VAL A 117 -0.95 -31.76 -0.48
CA VAL A 117 0.45 -31.33 -0.54
C VAL A 117 0.60 -30.07 -1.38
N LEU A 118 -0.03 -30.01 -2.57
CA LEU A 118 0.01 -28.83 -3.43
C LEU A 118 -0.55 -27.59 -2.71
N VAL A 119 -1.66 -27.73 -1.99
CA VAL A 119 -2.28 -26.66 -1.21
C VAL A 119 -1.37 -26.16 -0.09
N LEU A 120 -0.74 -27.08 0.64
CA LEU A 120 0.20 -26.74 1.71
C LEU A 120 1.47 -26.05 1.19
N LEU A 121 2.01 -26.53 0.06
CA LEU A 121 3.17 -25.92 -0.60
C LEU A 121 2.86 -24.49 -1.06
N ARG A 122 1.72 -24.28 -1.73
CA ARG A 122 1.30 -22.94 -2.18
C ARG A 122 1.13 -21.96 -1.02
N ARG A 123 0.48 -22.37 0.07
CA ARG A 123 0.33 -21.54 1.28
C ARG A 123 1.68 -21.20 1.91
N GLY A 124 2.64 -22.12 1.86
CA GLY A 124 4.02 -21.87 2.30
C GLY A 124 4.72 -20.80 1.46
N THR A 125 4.58 -20.86 0.14
CA THR A 125 5.17 -19.86 -0.77
C THR A 125 4.53 -18.48 -0.63
N GLU A 126 3.21 -18.41 -0.50
CA GLU A 126 2.49 -17.14 -0.30
C GLU A 126 2.90 -16.45 1.01
N ALA A 127 3.06 -17.21 2.09
CA ALA A 127 3.50 -16.66 3.38
C ALA A 127 4.92 -16.09 3.31
N ARG A 128 5.82 -16.67 2.50
CA ARG A 128 7.16 -16.12 2.26
C ARG A 128 7.09 -14.84 1.45
N GLN A 129 6.29 -14.82 0.39
CA GLN A 129 6.14 -13.65 -0.47
C GLN A 129 5.60 -12.44 0.32
N ARG A 130 4.59 -12.64 1.17
CA ARG A 130 4.05 -11.58 2.05
C ARG A 130 5.12 -10.98 2.96
N ARG A 131 5.97 -11.81 3.57
CA ARG A 131 7.08 -11.31 4.42
C ARG A 131 8.09 -10.48 3.65
N HIS A 132 8.42 -10.87 2.41
CA HIS A 132 9.31 -10.07 1.57
C HIS A 132 8.70 -8.72 1.22
N VAL A 133 7.41 -8.68 0.89
CA VAL A 133 6.69 -7.42 0.63
C VAL A 133 6.68 -6.53 1.87
N GLU A 134 6.28 -7.06 3.04
CA GLU A 134 6.29 -6.31 4.31
C GLU A 134 7.69 -5.78 4.64
N HIS A 135 8.73 -6.58 4.42
CA HIS A 135 10.11 -6.18 4.66
C HIS A 135 10.57 -5.06 3.71
N LEU A 136 10.22 -5.15 2.42
CA LEU A 136 10.50 -4.10 1.43
C LEU A 136 9.76 -2.81 1.78
N GLU A 137 8.48 -2.88 2.15
CA GLU A 137 7.68 -1.74 2.60
C GLU A 137 8.29 -1.10 3.86
N GLN A 138 8.78 -1.91 4.80
CA GLN A 138 9.47 -1.42 5.99
C GLN A 138 10.79 -0.71 5.66
N MET A 139 11.55 -1.22 4.70
CA MET A 139 12.77 -0.56 4.24
C MET A 139 12.46 0.77 3.53
N LEU A 140 11.44 0.78 2.68
CA LEU A 140 10.98 1.99 1.99
C LEU A 140 10.47 3.05 2.97
N SER A 141 9.72 2.67 4.01
CA SER A 141 9.20 3.61 5.00
C SER A 141 10.32 4.27 5.81
N ARG A 142 11.40 3.54 6.11
CA ARG A 142 12.59 4.09 6.77
C ARG A 142 13.29 5.13 5.90
N VAL A 143 13.38 4.91 4.59
CA VAL A 143 13.98 5.89 3.67
C VAL A 143 13.05 7.06 3.40
N SER A 144 11.73 6.84 3.32
CA SER A 144 10.76 7.92 3.08
C SER A 144 10.68 8.90 4.24
N ALA A 145 10.96 8.48 5.47
CA ALA A 145 11.11 9.40 6.60
C ALA A 145 12.24 10.43 6.38
N LEU A 146 13.27 10.10 5.58
CA LEU A 146 14.31 11.04 5.17
C LEU A 146 13.94 11.87 3.92
N ARG A 147 12.91 11.47 3.16
CA ARG A 147 12.50 12.16 1.92
C ARG A 147 11.72 13.47 2.15
N GLY A 148 11.40 13.80 3.41
CA GLY A 148 10.79 15.10 3.78
C GLY A 148 11.81 16.18 4.15
N LEU A 149 13.10 15.86 4.19
CA LEU A 149 14.16 16.81 4.53
C LEU A 149 14.55 17.60 3.27
N VAL A 150 14.17 18.87 3.23
CA VAL A 150 14.61 19.80 2.17
C VAL A 150 15.97 20.37 2.57
N PRO A 151 17.06 20.05 1.85
CA PRO A 151 18.39 20.57 2.17
C PRO A 151 18.43 22.09 1.91
N LEU A 152 18.59 22.86 2.98
CA LEU A 152 18.68 24.32 2.96
C LEU A 152 20.11 24.78 3.23
N CYS A 153 20.55 25.84 2.57
CA CYS A 153 21.82 26.49 2.89
C CYS A 153 21.69 27.19 4.25
N ALA A 154 22.56 26.86 5.20
CA ALA A 154 22.55 27.47 6.53
C ALA A 154 22.78 29.00 6.51
N CYS A 155 23.43 29.52 5.47
CA CYS A 155 23.73 30.96 5.35
C CYS A 155 22.63 31.75 4.63
N CYS A 156 22.13 31.27 3.49
CA CYS A 156 21.23 32.04 2.63
C CYS A 156 19.85 31.41 2.40
N LYS A 157 19.56 30.25 3.04
CA LYS A 157 18.29 29.52 2.95
C LYS A 157 17.84 29.09 1.55
N LYS A 158 18.73 29.13 0.55
CA LYS A 158 18.51 28.48 -0.75
C LYS A 158 18.34 26.97 -0.59
N ILE A 159 17.55 26.36 -1.46
CA ILE A 159 17.30 24.92 -1.46
C ILE A 159 18.27 24.25 -2.44
N ARG A 160 18.86 23.12 -2.05
CA ARG A 160 19.71 22.32 -2.95
C ARG A 160 18.85 21.34 -3.75
N GLY A 161 18.80 21.51 -5.06
CA GLY A 161 18.10 20.61 -5.98
C GLY A 161 18.79 19.26 -6.17
N GLY A 162 18.12 18.34 -6.87
CA GLY A 162 18.62 16.98 -7.12
C GLY A 162 19.89 16.91 -7.99
N THR A 163 20.13 17.91 -8.84
CA THR A 163 21.32 18.09 -9.68
C THR A 163 22.51 18.69 -8.92
N GLY A 164 22.29 19.14 -7.68
CA GLY A 164 23.30 19.84 -6.87
C GLY A 164 23.31 21.36 -7.05
N GLU A 165 22.43 21.92 -7.88
CA GLU A 165 22.19 23.35 -8.04
C GLU A 165 21.47 23.96 -6.82
N TRP A 166 21.56 25.28 -6.66
CA TRP A 166 21.01 26.02 -5.52
C TRP A 166 19.94 27.02 -5.97
N ASP A 167 18.69 26.66 -5.71
CA ASP A 167 17.53 27.43 -6.14
C ASP A 167 16.97 28.30 -5.02
N ASP A 168 16.26 29.36 -5.41
CA ASP A 168 15.42 30.09 -4.47
C ASP A 168 14.25 29.21 -4.03
N TRP A 169 13.81 29.37 -2.78
CA TRP A 169 12.79 28.51 -2.20
C TRP A 169 11.44 28.68 -2.91
N GLU A 170 11.13 29.88 -3.38
CA GLU A 170 9.88 30.16 -4.10
C GLU A 170 9.87 29.43 -5.44
N LEU A 171 10.96 29.51 -6.20
CA LEU A 171 11.11 28.82 -7.47
C LEU A 171 11.06 27.30 -7.28
N TYR A 172 11.81 26.78 -6.30
CA TYR A 172 11.85 25.36 -5.99
C TYR A 172 10.45 24.81 -5.65
N ILE A 173 9.67 25.51 -4.82
CA ILE A 173 8.32 25.08 -4.45
C ILE A 173 7.35 25.15 -5.64
N GLN A 174 7.42 26.20 -6.47
CA GLN A 174 6.59 26.29 -7.67
C GLN A 174 6.88 25.16 -8.67
N GLU A 175 8.15 24.75 -8.81
CA GLU A 175 8.55 23.68 -9.74
C GLU A 175 8.24 22.27 -9.23
N HIS A 176 8.20 22.08 -7.90
CA HIS A 176 8.09 20.76 -7.27
C HIS A 176 6.74 20.55 -6.55
N SER A 177 5.81 21.49 -6.63
CA SER A 177 4.45 21.37 -6.07
C SER A 177 3.42 22.12 -6.92
N GLU A 178 2.14 21.90 -6.67
CA GLU A 178 1.05 22.64 -7.32
C GLU A 178 0.82 24.04 -6.70
N ALA A 179 1.67 24.47 -5.75
CA ALA A 179 1.53 25.74 -5.07
C ALA A 179 1.79 26.93 -6.00
N ARG A 180 0.91 27.94 -5.94
CA ARG A 180 1.08 29.23 -6.61
C ARG A 180 1.23 30.32 -5.56
N PHE A 181 2.24 31.17 -5.74
CA PHE A 181 2.47 32.29 -4.85
C PHE A 181 1.73 33.52 -5.34
N THR A 182 1.06 34.21 -4.41
CA THR A 182 0.44 35.51 -4.64
C THR A 182 1.12 36.54 -3.75
N HIS A 183 1.19 37.78 -4.22
CA HIS A 183 1.80 38.86 -3.47
C HIS A 183 0.73 39.57 -2.65
N GLY A 184 0.96 39.68 -1.34
CA GLY A 184 0.13 40.42 -0.41
C GLY A 184 1.00 41.05 0.68
N LEU A 185 0.52 42.14 1.27
CA LEU A 185 1.16 42.73 2.45
C LEU A 185 0.44 42.26 3.70
N CYS A 186 1.19 41.84 4.72
CA CYS A 186 0.62 41.63 6.04
C CYS A 186 0.26 42.98 6.69
N PRO A 187 -0.60 43.00 7.72
CA PRO A 187 -1.00 44.23 8.42
C PRO A 187 0.17 45.07 8.93
N ASP A 188 1.24 44.42 9.39
CA ASP A 188 2.44 45.09 9.90
C ASP A 188 3.18 45.81 8.77
N CYS A 189 3.39 45.15 7.63
CA CYS A 189 4.01 45.74 6.46
C CYS A 189 3.17 46.87 5.87
N LEU A 190 1.84 46.72 5.89
CA LEU A 190 0.92 47.77 5.44
C LEU A 190 1.05 49.02 6.32
N THR A 191 1.12 48.83 7.64
CA THR A 191 1.30 49.92 8.61
C THR A 191 2.66 50.59 8.45
N LEU A 192 3.71 49.81 8.20
CA LEU A 192 5.06 50.34 7.99
C LEU A 192 5.18 51.16 6.71
N LEU A 193 4.62 50.69 5.58
CA LEU A 193 4.72 51.37 4.29
C LEU A 193 3.71 52.52 4.14
N TYR A 194 2.51 52.38 4.69
CA TYR A 194 1.38 53.27 4.40
C TYR A 194 0.67 53.85 5.65
N GLY A 195 1.14 53.50 6.85
CA GLY A 195 0.48 53.79 8.13
C GLY A 195 0.01 55.22 8.36
N PRO A 196 0.77 56.27 8.01
CA PRO A 196 0.29 57.64 8.18
C PRO A 196 -0.73 58.09 7.12
N ALA A 197 -0.73 57.50 5.93
CA ALA A 197 -1.52 57.94 4.79
C ALA A 197 -2.88 57.23 4.66
N LEU A 198 -3.03 56.03 5.24
CA LEU A 198 -4.29 55.28 5.26
C LEU A 198 -5.14 55.55 6.51
N CYS A 199 -4.59 56.24 7.50
CA CYS A 199 -5.35 56.68 8.67
C CYS A 199 -6.12 57.97 8.35
N GLY A 200 -7.27 57.83 7.68
CA GLY A 200 -8.35 58.80 7.87
C GLY A 200 -8.76 58.80 9.35
N GLU A 201 -8.99 59.99 9.91
CA GLU A 201 -9.34 60.24 11.30
C GLU A 201 -10.45 59.29 11.80
N GLY A 202 -10.10 58.20 12.50
CA GLY A 202 -11.09 57.31 13.12
C GLY A 202 -10.68 55.87 13.47
N ALA A 203 -9.53 55.36 13.01
CA ALA A 203 -9.17 53.95 13.20
C ALA A 203 -8.27 53.64 14.41
N GLY A 204 -8.21 54.51 15.42
CA GLY A 204 -7.28 54.38 16.56
C GLY A 204 -7.73 53.44 17.69
N GLU A 205 -8.99 53.01 17.73
CA GLU A 205 -9.57 52.34 18.91
C GLU A 205 -9.59 50.80 18.80
N SER A 206 -9.66 50.22 17.61
CA SER A 206 -9.88 48.76 17.45
C SER A 206 -8.62 47.89 17.44
N LEU A 207 -7.42 48.47 17.25
CA LEU A 207 -6.15 47.73 17.16
C LEU A 207 -5.53 47.40 18.53
N ARG A 208 -5.92 48.09 19.61
CA ARG A 208 -5.39 47.79 20.96
C ARG A 208 -6.03 46.58 21.63
N ALA A 209 -7.13 46.05 21.10
CA ALA A 209 -7.86 44.95 21.71
C ALA A 209 -7.34 43.54 21.35
N ARG A 210 -6.35 43.42 20.44
CA ARG A 210 -5.87 42.12 19.91
C ARG A 210 -4.45 41.75 20.36
N SER A 211 -3.85 42.46 21.32
CA SER A 211 -2.47 42.24 21.76
C SER A 211 -2.31 41.32 22.99
N SER A 212 -3.17 40.31 23.15
CA SER A 212 -3.03 39.31 24.23
C SER A 212 -2.19 38.07 23.84
N GLU A 213 -1.58 38.03 22.65
CA GLU A 213 -0.59 37.01 22.31
C GLU A 213 0.83 37.43 22.74
N PRO A 214 1.66 36.48 23.22
CA PRO A 214 3.00 36.81 23.72
C PRO A 214 3.85 37.36 22.58
N ALA A 215 4.42 38.54 22.83
CA ALA A 215 5.33 39.24 21.93
C ALA A 215 6.53 38.36 21.55
N TYR A 216 6.42 37.63 20.45
CA TYR A 216 7.59 37.09 19.77
C TYR A 216 8.22 38.22 18.95
N SER A 217 9.32 38.74 19.50
CA SER A 217 10.36 39.56 18.87
C SER A 217 9.94 40.92 18.33
N ALA A 218 10.55 41.95 18.93
CA ALA A 218 10.70 43.29 18.38
C ALA A 218 11.05 43.27 16.88
N PRO A 219 10.71 44.33 16.11
CA PRO A 219 11.18 44.45 14.74
C PRO A 219 12.70 44.32 14.76
N HIS A 220 13.21 43.26 14.13
CA HIS A 220 14.64 43.15 13.90
C HIS A 220 15.10 44.45 13.23
N PRO A 221 16.17 45.10 13.71
CA PRO A 221 16.79 46.15 12.91
C PRO A 221 17.02 45.57 11.53
N ALA A 222 16.71 46.34 10.48
CA ALA A 222 16.95 45.94 9.09
C ALA A 222 18.30 45.24 9.04
N PRO A 223 18.37 43.97 8.58
CA PRO A 223 19.63 43.24 8.61
C PRO A 223 20.65 44.09 7.86
N SER A 224 21.67 44.56 8.57
CA SER A 224 22.89 45.03 7.93
C SER A 224 23.27 43.93 6.98
N LEU A 225 23.28 44.21 5.66
CA LEU A 225 23.61 43.21 4.66
C LEU A 225 24.83 42.43 5.16
N PRO A 226 24.78 41.08 5.21
CA PRO A 226 25.97 40.32 5.52
C PRO A 226 27.07 40.77 4.55
N PRO A 227 28.33 40.89 5.00
CA PRO A 227 29.43 41.23 4.11
C PRO A 227 29.35 40.28 2.93
N HIS A 228 29.22 40.85 1.72
CA HIS A 228 29.00 40.11 0.49
C HIS A 228 29.98 38.92 0.44
N CYS A 229 29.48 37.70 0.65
CA CYS A 229 30.16 36.52 0.14
C CYS A 229 30.20 36.73 -1.38
N GLY A 230 31.41 36.93 -1.91
CA GLY A 230 31.66 37.54 -3.20
C GLY A 230 30.71 37.05 -4.29
N ARG A 231 30.03 38.00 -4.94
CA ARG A 231 29.41 37.72 -6.25
C ARG A 231 30.53 37.22 -7.17
N PRO A 232 30.38 36.09 -7.87
CA PRO A 232 31.29 35.78 -8.96
C PRO A 232 31.21 36.92 -9.99
N SER A 233 32.37 37.50 -10.32
CA SER A 233 32.50 38.51 -11.36
C SER A 233 31.95 37.96 -12.69
N PRO A 234 31.23 38.75 -13.50
CA PRO A 234 30.83 38.30 -14.82
C PRO A 234 32.07 37.95 -15.66
N PRO A 235 32.00 36.93 -16.53
CA PRO A 235 33.12 36.58 -17.40
C PRO A 235 33.48 37.78 -18.27
N SER A 236 34.76 38.13 -18.27
CA SER A 236 35.32 39.15 -19.15
C SER A 236 35.07 38.71 -20.59
N ALA A 237 34.32 39.51 -21.35
CA ALA A 237 34.23 39.31 -22.79
C ALA A 237 35.65 39.48 -23.38
N GLN A 238 36.16 38.40 -23.98
CA GLN A 238 37.30 38.41 -24.90
C GLN A 238 36.76 38.06 -26.28
#